data_AF-A0A2J8NW85-F1
#
_entry.id   AF-A0A2J8NW85-F1
#
_cell.length_a   1.000
_cell.length_b   1.000
_cell.length_c   1.000
_cell.angle_alpha   90.00
_cell.angle_beta   90.00
_cell.angle_gamma   90.00
#
_symmetry.space_group_name_H-M   'P 1'
#
loop_
_entity.id
_entity.type
_entity.pdbx_description
1 polymer ?
#
loop_
_entity_poly.entity_id
_entity_poly.type
_entity_poly.pdbx_seq_one_letter_code
_entity_poly.pdbx_strand_id
1 'polypeptide(L)'
;ISLVSFLVERLLHIIIDDNKRTQIVTEIISEIRAPIVTVGVNNDPADVRKKELKMAEIKVKLIEAKEALENCITLQDFNRASELKEEIKALEDARINLLKETEQLEIKEVHIEKVQNDAETLQKCLILCYELLKQMSISTGLSATMNGIIESLILPGIISIHPVVRNLAVLCLGCCGLQNQDFARKHFVLLLQVLQIDDVTIKISALKAIFDQLMTFGIEPFKTKKIKTLHCEGTEINSDDEQESKEVEETATAKNVLKLLSDFLDSEV
;
A
#
# COMPACT_ATOMS: atom_id res chain seq x y z
N ILE A 1 -22.12 2.58 12.15
CA ILE A 1 -22.06 3.93 11.53
C ILE A 1 -20.97 4.70 12.25
N SER A 2 -19.89 5.05 11.55
CA SER A 2 -18.78 5.82 12.13
C SER A 2 -19.12 7.31 12.09
N LEU A 3 -18.93 8.03 13.20
CA LEU A 3 -19.11 9.48 13.25
C LEU A 3 -18.20 10.20 12.24
N VAL A 4 -17.08 9.57 11.86
CA VAL A 4 -16.14 10.09 10.86
C VAL A 4 -16.82 10.36 9.52
N SER A 5 -17.62 9.41 8.99
CA SER A 5 -18.30 9.58 7.70
C SER A 5 -19.23 10.80 7.73
N PHE A 6 -20.02 10.96 8.80
CA PHE A 6 -20.91 12.10 8.94
C PHE A 6 -20.18 13.44 9.05
N LEU A 7 -19.09 13.49 9.84
CA LEU A 7 -18.29 14.71 10.00
C LEU A 7 -17.63 15.12 8.69
N VAL A 8 -17.08 14.16 7.96
CA VAL A 8 -16.41 14.42 6.67
C VAL A 8 -17.42 14.86 5.62
N GLU A 9 -18.57 14.19 5.53
CA GLU A 9 -19.64 14.59 4.62
C GLU A 9 -20.06 16.06 4.84
N ARG A 10 -20.23 16.46 6.11
CA ARG A 10 -20.60 17.84 6.47
C ARG A 10 -19.48 18.84 6.19
N LEU A 11 -18.23 18.48 6.49
CA LEU A 11 -17.06 19.31 6.18
C LEU A 11 -16.96 19.59 4.67
N LEU A 12 -17.13 18.56 3.85
CA LEU A 12 -17.01 18.67 2.40
C LEU A 12 -18.16 19.46 1.76
N HIS A 13 -19.35 19.45 2.35
CA HIS A 13 -20.45 20.33 1.92
C HIS A 13 -20.18 21.82 2.20
N ILE A 14 -19.38 22.16 3.21
CA ILE A 14 -19.03 23.55 3.52
C ILE A 14 -18.01 24.08 2.50
N ILE A 15 -17.14 23.22 1.98
CA ILE A 15 -16.10 23.57 1.02
C ILE A 15 -16.68 23.42 -0.39
N ILE A 16 -16.72 24.49 -1.19
CA ILE A 16 -17.36 24.46 -2.51
C ILE A 16 -16.42 23.93 -3.61
N ASP A 17 -15.10 24.16 -3.47
CA ASP A 17 -14.10 23.85 -4.49
C ASP A 17 -13.50 22.44 -4.33
N ASP A 18 -13.55 21.64 -5.39
CA ASP A 18 -13.09 20.24 -5.39
C ASP A 18 -11.58 20.10 -5.15
N ASN A 19 -10.77 21.06 -5.59
CA ASN A 19 -9.32 21.04 -5.34
C ASN A 19 -9.03 21.26 -3.84
N LYS A 20 -9.70 22.23 -3.21
CA LYS A 20 -9.61 22.47 -1.77
C LYS A 20 -10.13 21.30 -0.95
N ARG A 21 -11.23 20.67 -1.36
CA ARG A 21 -11.73 19.43 -0.73
C ARG A 21 -10.66 18.34 -0.76
N THR A 22 -10.06 18.12 -1.94
CA THR A 22 -9.00 17.12 -2.12
C THR A 22 -7.80 17.44 -1.24
N GLN A 23 -7.35 18.69 -1.23
CA GLN A 23 -6.21 19.13 -0.42
C GLN A 23 -6.45 18.88 1.07
N ILE A 24 -7.58 19.36 1.62
CA ILE A 24 -7.91 19.23 3.04
C ILE A 24 -8.00 17.75 3.45
N VAL A 25 -8.66 16.92 2.64
CA VAL A 25 -8.75 15.49 2.92
C VAL A 25 -7.37 14.81 2.87
N THR A 26 -6.52 15.20 1.91
CA THR A 26 -5.15 14.68 1.82
C THR A 26 -4.31 15.05 3.04
N GLU A 27 -4.43 16.29 3.52
CA GLU A 27 -3.77 16.78 4.73
C GLU A 27 -4.23 15.99 5.96
N ILE A 28 -5.55 15.81 6.14
CA ILE A 28 -6.11 15.02 7.24
C ILE A 28 -5.62 13.56 7.18
N ILE A 29 -5.60 12.93 6.00
CA ILE A 29 -5.08 11.56 5.84
C ILE A 29 -3.60 11.51 6.20
N SER A 30 -2.82 12.51 5.78
CA SER A 30 -1.38 12.58 6.08
C SER A 30 -1.14 12.75 7.58
N GLU A 31 -1.95 13.53 8.27
CA GLU A 31 -1.88 13.70 9.73
C GLU A 31 -2.28 12.42 10.48
N ILE A 32 -3.35 11.74 10.05
CA ILE A 32 -3.79 10.47 10.65
C ILE A 32 -2.74 9.38 10.47
N ARG A 33 -2.09 9.36 9.30
CA ARG A 33 -1.01 8.42 8.99
C ARG A 33 0.35 8.92 9.46
N ALA A 34 0.47 10.11 10.03
CA ALA A 34 1.76 10.60 10.53
C ALA A 34 2.22 9.69 11.68
N PRO A 35 3.53 9.38 11.75
CA PRO A 35 4.02 8.56 12.84
C PRO A 35 3.72 9.31 14.15
N ILE A 36 3.13 8.63 15.13
CA ILE A 36 2.95 9.20 16.46
C ILE A 36 4.37 9.47 16.97
N VAL A 37 4.83 10.71 16.86
CA VAL A 37 6.10 11.15 17.41
C VAL A 37 5.93 11.06 18.91
N THR A 38 6.27 9.93 19.50
CA THR A 38 6.62 9.91 20.92
C THR A 38 7.79 10.87 21.03
N VAL A 39 7.54 12.04 21.61
CA VAL A 39 8.54 13.10 21.83
C VAL A 39 9.81 12.45 22.39
N GLY A 40 10.83 12.31 21.55
CA GLY A 40 12.14 11.83 21.94
C GLY A 40 12.65 10.60 21.21
N VAL A 41 12.76 10.63 19.88
CA VAL A 41 13.96 10.13 19.18
C VAL A 41 14.11 10.88 17.85
N ASN A 42 14.91 11.94 17.82
CA ASN A 42 15.47 12.43 16.56
C ASN A 42 16.63 11.50 16.21
N ASN A 43 16.40 10.50 15.35
CA ASN A 43 17.50 9.71 14.78
C ASN A 43 18.08 10.49 13.59
N ASP A 44 19.03 11.39 13.86
CA ASP A 44 19.86 11.97 12.81
C ASP A 44 20.64 10.84 12.13
N PRO A 45 20.68 10.73 10.78
CA PRO A 45 21.54 9.77 10.08
C PRO A 45 23.03 9.86 10.49
N ALA A 46 23.48 10.99 11.04
CA ALA A 46 24.79 11.12 11.66
C ALA A 46 24.94 10.30 12.96
N ASP A 47 23.89 10.20 13.76
CA ASP A 47 23.89 9.44 15.02
C ASP A 47 23.85 7.93 14.79
N VAL A 48 23.17 7.46 13.73
CA VAL A 48 23.20 6.05 13.31
C VAL A 48 24.63 5.65 12.92
N ARG A 49 25.29 6.43 12.05
CA ARG A 49 26.68 6.18 11.66
C ARG A 49 27.64 6.24 12.85
N LYS A 50 27.42 7.17 13.78
CA LYS A 50 28.24 7.29 15.00
C LYS A 50 28.10 6.07 15.91
N LYS A 51 26.90 5.47 15.99
CA LYS A 51 26.67 4.23 16.75
C LYS A 51 27.29 3.02 16.06
N GLU A 52 27.18 2.89 14.74
CA GLU A 52 27.86 1.83 13.96
C GLU A 52 29.38 1.88 14.15
N LEU A 53 29.95 3.09 14.11
CA LEU A 53 31.40 3.30 14.26
C LEU A 53 31.87 2.92 15.67
N LYS A 54 31.10 3.27 16.72
CA LYS A 54 31.37 2.83 18.09
C LYS A 54 31.27 1.31 18.26
N MET A 55 30.32 0.67 17.59
CA MET A 55 30.18 -0.79 17.66
C MET A 55 31.32 -1.51 16.95
N ALA A 56 31.79 -0.97 15.82
CA ALA A 56 33.00 -1.45 15.15
C ALA A 56 34.25 -1.27 16.02
N GLU A 57 34.40 -0.10 16.67
CA GLU A 57 35.52 0.18 17.57
C GLU A 57 35.56 -0.78 18.77
N ILE A 58 34.41 -1.02 19.41
CA ILE A 58 34.32 -1.97 20.53
C ILE A 58 34.65 -3.41 20.06
N LYS A 59 34.21 -3.82 18.87
CA LYS A 59 34.56 -5.13 18.30
C LYS A 59 36.06 -5.27 18.09
N VAL A 60 36.73 -4.25 17.56
CA VAL A 60 38.18 -4.26 17.34
C VAL A 60 38.92 -4.36 18.68
N LYS A 61 38.61 -3.50 19.66
CA LYS A 61 39.23 -3.54 20.99
C LYS A 61 39.04 -4.88 21.70
N LEU A 62 37.88 -5.52 21.50
CA LEU A 62 37.58 -6.82 22.08
C LEU A 62 38.41 -7.94 21.44
N ILE A 63 38.66 -7.88 20.13
CA ILE A 63 39.57 -8.81 19.43
C ILE A 63 41.00 -8.61 19.94
N GLU A 64 41.49 -7.37 19.98
CA GLU A 64 42.85 -7.03 20.45
C GLU A 64 43.06 -7.44 21.91
N ALA A 65 42.10 -7.17 22.80
CA ALA A 65 42.19 -7.55 24.20
C ALA A 65 42.15 -9.07 24.40
N LYS A 66 41.39 -9.81 23.58
CA LYS A 66 41.37 -11.29 23.61
C LYS A 66 42.69 -11.89 23.13
N GLU A 67 43.28 -11.34 22.08
CA GLU A 67 44.60 -11.75 21.58
C GLU A 67 45.71 -11.43 22.59
N ALA A 68 45.69 -10.24 23.21
CA ALA A 68 46.62 -9.86 24.26
C ALA A 68 46.50 -10.78 25.49
N LEU A 69 45.29 -11.19 25.85
CA LEU A 69 45.05 -12.12 26.95
C LEU A 69 45.66 -13.50 26.66
N GLU A 70 45.50 -14.01 25.44
CA GLU A 70 46.10 -15.29 25.01
C GLU A 70 47.63 -15.24 25.07
N ASN A 71 48.22 -14.11 24.65
CA ASN A 71 49.66 -13.87 24.78
C ASN A 71 50.12 -13.82 26.26
N CYS A 72 49.37 -13.17 27.15
CA CYS A 72 49.70 -13.16 28.59
C CYS A 72 49.60 -14.56 29.23
N ILE A 73 48.65 -15.39 28.81
CA ILE A 73 48.50 -16.77 29.27
C ILE A 73 49.71 -17.62 28.83
N THR A 74 50.17 -17.47 27.58
CA THR A 74 51.35 -18.21 27.09
C THR A 74 52.63 -17.79 27.80
N LEU A 75 52.76 -16.52 28.19
CA LEU A 75 53.90 -15.96 28.93
C LEU A 75 53.78 -16.14 30.46
N GLN A 76 52.70 -16.74 30.96
CA GLN A 76 52.39 -16.91 32.39
C GLN A 76 52.33 -15.59 33.19
N ASP A 77 52.00 -14.47 32.54
CA ASP A 77 51.76 -13.19 33.18
C ASP A 77 50.30 -13.09 33.67
N PHE A 78 50.06 -13.69 34.83
CA PHE A 78 48.72 -13.77 35.42
C PHE A 78 48.20 -12.43 35.95
N ASN A 79 49.09 -11.50 36.31
CA ASN A 79 48.69 -10.17 36.76
C ASN A 79 48.08 -9.39 35.60
N ARG A 80 48.79 -9.36 34.45
CA ARG A 80 48.29 -8.67 33.25
C ARG A 80 47.08 -9.37 32.64
N ALA A 81 47.02 -10.71 32.70
CA ALA A 81 45.86 -11.48 32.27
C ALA A 81 44.60 -11.15 33.09
N SER A 82 44.73 -10.89 34.40
CA SER A 82 43.60 -10.49 35.24
C SER A 82 43.04 -9.14 34.84
N GLU A 83 43.89 -8.15 34.58
CA GLU A 83 43.48 -6.81 34.12
C GLU A 83 42.74 -6.87 32.77
N LEU A 84 43.29 -7.63 31.81
CA LEU A 84 42.67 -7.81 30.49
C LEU A 84 41.31 -8.51 30.57
N LYS A 85 41.12 -9.42 31.53
CA LYS A 85 39.83 -10.10 31.74
C LYS A 85 38.76 -9.14 32.25
N GLU A 86 39.11 -8.19 33.11
CA GLU A 86 38.21 -7.12 33.56
C GLU A 86 37.88 -6.16 32.42
N GLU A 87 38.86 -5.81 31.58
CA GLU A 87 38.67 -4.96 30.40
C GLU A 87 37.76 -5.61 29.35
N ILE A 88 37.96 -6.90 29.04
CA ILE A 88 37.10 -7.67 28.15
C ILE A 88 35.66 -7.69 28.67
N LYS A 89 35.49 -7.90 29.99
CA LYS A 89 34.15 -7.90 30.61
C LYS A 89 33.47 -6.53 30.47
N ALA A 90 34.19 -5.44 30.72
CA ALA A 90 33.67 -4.08 30.55
C ALA A 90 33.28 -3.77 29.09
N LEU A 91 34.09 -4.22 28.12
CA LEU A 91 33.80 -4.08 26.70
C LEU A 91 32.60 -4.94 26.25
N GLU A 92 32.45 -6.15 26.79
CA GLU A 92 31.29 -7.02 26.55
C GLU A 92 30.01 -6.42 27.14
N ASP A 93 30.06 -5.87 28.37
CA ASP A 93 28.94 -5.19 29.00
C ASP A 93 28.53 -3.92 28.21
N ALA A 94 29.51 -3.13 27.76
CA ALA A 94 29.26 -1.96 26.91
C ALA A 94 28.63 -2.33 25.56
N ARG A 95 29.07 -3.45 24.96
CA ARG A 95 28.48 -3.98 23.72
C ARG A 95 27.02 -4.40 23.92
N ILE A 96 26.71 -5.08 25.03
CA ILE A 96 25.35 -5.53 25.35
C ILE A 96 24.42 -4.33 25.58
N ASN A 97 24.89 -3.29 26.25
CA ASN A 97 24.09 -2.08 26.48
C ASN A 97 23.78 -1.34 25.17
N LEU A 98 24.77 -1.18 24.29
CA LEU A 98 24.55 -0.60 22.96
C LEU A 98 23.60 -1.43 22.09
N LEU A 99 23.65 -2.76 22.17
CA LEU A 99 22.71 -3.65 21.49
C LEU A 99 21.27 -3.47 22.00
N LYS A 100 21.07 -3.41 23.32
CA LYS A 100 19.75 -3.16 23.92
C LYS A 100 19.15 -1.82 23.51
N GLU A 101 19.98 -0.78 23.39
CA GLU A 101 19.54 0.53 22.90
C GLU A 101 19.12 0.48 21.43
N THR A 102 19.82 -0.28 20.58
CA THR A 102 19.46 -0.48 19.16
C THR A 102 18.17 -1.31 19.02
N GLU A 103 18.05 -2.41 19.75
CA GLU A 103 16.85 -3.26 19.74
C GLU A 103 15.60 -2.48 20.21
N GLN A 104 15.73 -1.62 21.22
CA GLN A 104 14.63 -0.76 21.67
C GLN A 104 14.21 0.27 20.62
N LEU A 105 15.11 0.73 19.76
CA LEU A 105 14.79 1.66 18.67
C LEU A 105 14.07 0.94 17.52
N GLU A 106 14.57 -0.23 17.11
CA GLU A 106 13.94 -1.05 16.08
C GLU A 106 12.54 -1.52 16.49
N ILE A 107 12.35 -1.93 17.76
CA ILE A 107 11.03 -2.32 18.28
C ILE A 107 10.05 -1.13 18.27
N LYS A 108 10.52 0.09 18.57
CA LYS A 108 9.69 1.30 18.52
C LYS A 108 9.31 1.67 17.08
N GLU A 109 10.26 1.62 16.14
CA GLU A 109 10.01 1.88 14.72
C GLU A 109 9.02 0.88 14.13
N VAL A 110 9.21 -0.42 14.37
CA VAL A 110 8.28 -1.49 13.93
C VAL A 110 6.89 -1.35 14.56
N HIS A 111 6.80 -0.88 15.82
CA HIS A 111 5.50 -0.63 16.45
C HIS A 111 4.78 0.57 15.83
N ILE A 112 5.51 1.65 15.51
CA ILE A 112 4.95 2.85 14.85
C ILE A 112 4.43 2.50 13.44
N GLU A 113 5.19 1.75 12.64
CA GLU A 113 4.76 1.31 11.30
C GLU A 113 3.51 0.41 11.34
N LYS A 114 3.41 -0.45 12.36
CA LYS A 114 2.24 -1.31 12.59
C LYS A 114 1.00 -0.54 13.00
N VAL A 115 1.14 0.56 13.75
CA VAL A 115 0.01 1.45 14.10
C VAL A 115 -0.39 2.31 12.90
N GLN A 116 0.54 2.80 12.08
CA GLN A 116 0.18 3.59 10.88
C GLN A 116 -0.60 2.81 9.81
N ASN A 117 -0.44 1.48 9.79
CA ASN A 117 -1.13 0.59 8.86
C ASN A 117 -2.08 -0.38 9.57
N ASP A 118 -2.50 -0.04 10.80
CA ASP A 118 -3.52 -0.82 11.48
C ASP A 118 -4.89 -0.67 10.78
N ALA A 119 -5.74 -1.68 10.93
CA ALA A 119 -7.02 -1.76 10.24
C ALA A 119 -7.92 -0.54 10.51
N GLU A 120 -7.91 0.00 11.73
CA GLU A 120 -8.75 1.12 12.14
C GLU A 120 -8.27 2.43 11.52
N THR A 121 -6.95 2.65 11.49
CA THR A 121 -6.34 3.82 10.84
C THR A 121 -6.60 3.81 9.33
N LEU A 122 -6.40 2.67 8.65
CA LEU A 122 -6.70 2.51 7.23
C LEU A 122 -8.19 2.71 6.94
N GLN A 123 -9.07 2.17 7.79
CA GLN A 123 -10.51 2.34 7.67
C GLN A 123 -10.91 3.82 7.74
N LYS A 124 -10.37 4.60 8.69
CA LYS A 124 -10.64 6.05 8.81
C LYS A 124 -10.19 6.80 7.55
N CYS A 125 -8.99 6.50 7.05
CA CYS A 125 -8.45 7.13 5.85
C CYS A 125 -9.28 6.81 4.60
N LEU A 126 -9.73 5.56 4.44
CA LEU A 126 -10.59 5.18 3.32
C LEU A 126 -12.00 5.77 3.42
N ILE A 127 -12.56 5.94 4.63
CA ILE A 127 -13.83 6.66 4.81
C ILE A 127 -13.68 8.11 4.33
N LEU A 128 -12.59 8.79 4.70
CA LEU A 128 -12.27 10.14 4.23
C LEU A 128 -12.23 10.21 2.69
N CYS A 129 -11.50 9.29 2.07
CA CYS A 129 -11.44 9.19 0.60
C CYS A 129 -12.81 8.94 -0.03
N TYR A 130 -13.60 8.03 0.54
CA TYR A 130 -14.88 7.67 -0.02
C TYR A 130 -15.87 8.84 0.02
N GLU A 131 -15.94 9.57 1.15
CA GLU A 131 -16.78 10.77 1.26
C GLU A 131 -16.33 11.87 0.28
N LEU A 132 -15.02 12.07 0.11
CA LEU A 132 -14.46 12.99 -0.90
C LEU A 132 -14.91 12.62 -2.31
N LEU A 133 -14.68 11.37 -2.71
CA LEU A 133 -14.92 10.87 -4.06
C LEU A 133 -16.41 10.94 -4.45
N LYS A 134 -17.33 10.76 -3.50
CA LYS A 134 -18.78 10.90 -3.74
C LYS A 134 -19.21 12.33 -4.06
N GLN A 135 -18.50 13.33 -3.55
CA GLN A 135 -18.86 14.74 -3.70
C GLN A 135 -18.11 15.44 -4.83
N MET A 136 -17.04 14.85 -5.35
CA MET A 136 -16.29 15.40 -6.47
C MET A 136 -17.10 15.37 -7.76
N SER A 137 -17.09 16.49 -8.48
CA SER A 137 -17.70 16.55 -9.80
C SER A 137 -16.91 15.72 -10.81
N ILE A 138 -17.62 14.99 -11.68
CA ILE A 138 -17.00 14.14 -12.72
C ILE A 138 -16.12 14.97 -13.68
N SER A 139 -16.42 16.27 -13.83
CA SER A 139 -15.61 17.22 -14.61
C SER A 139 -14.23 17.50 -14.04
N THR A 140 -14.02 17.29 -12.74
CA THR A 140 -12.73 17.52 -12.07
C THR A 140 -11.70 16.45 -12.46
N GLY A 141 -12.15 15.21 -12.68
CA GLY A 141 -11.28 14.08 -12.97
C GLY A 141 -10.33 13.73 -11.82
N LEU A 142 -9.33 12.91 -12.10
CA LEU A 142 -8.33 12.47 -11.11
C LEU A 142 -7.10 13.39 -11.13
N SER A 143 -6.96 14.23 -10.11
CA SER A 143 -5.78 15.08 -9.92
C SER A 143 -4.51 14.29 -9.57
N ALA A 144 -3.34 14.89 -9.67
CA ALA A 144 -2.08 14.27 -9.25
C ALA A 144 -2.10 13.85 -7.77
N THR A 145 -2.67 14.69 -6.91
CA THR A 145 -2.85 14.40 -5.48
C THR A 145 -3.74 13.17 -5.26
N MET A 146 -4.86 13.09 -5.99
CA MET A 146 -5.75 11.93 -5.88
C MET A 146 -5.08 10.66 -6.39
N ASN A 147 -4.29 10.73 -7.47
CA ASN A 147 -3.49 9.59 -7.93
C ASN A 147 -2.49 9.12 -6.85
N GLY A 148 -1.87 10.05 -6.12
CA GLY A 148 -1.04 9.70 -4.96
C GLY A 148 -1.80 8.92 -3.88
N ILE A 149 -3.04 9.32 -3.58
CA ILE A 149 -3.91 8.59 -2.64
C ILE A 149 -4.30 7.21 -3.19
N ILE A 150 -4.60 7.12 -4.48
CA ILE A 150 -4.97 5.85 -5.12
C ILE A 150 -3.85 4.82 -4.93
N GLU A 151 -2.62 5.20 -5.28
CA GLU A 151 -1.45 4.31 -5.22
C GLU A 151 -1.04 3.99 -3.77
N SER A 152 -1.12 4.96 -2.85
CA SER A 152 -0.61 4.81 -1.48
C SER A 152 -1.63 4.30 -0.45
N LEU A 153 -2.92 4.22 -0.80
CA LEU A 153 -3.99 3.86 0.14
C LEU A 153 -5.07 2.96 -0.50
N ILE A 154 -5.63 3.35 -1.65
CA ILE A 154 -6.77 2.62 -2.23
C ILE A 154 -6.33 1.26 -2.78
N LEU A 155 -5.33 1.22 -3.66
CA LEU A 155 -4.86 -0.04 -4.25
C LEU A 155 -4.31 -1.02 -3.19
N PRO A 156 -3.48 -0.59 -2.21
CA PRO A 156 -3.10 -1.45 -1.09
C PRO A 156 -4.30 -1.93 -0.26
N GLY A 157 -5.35 -1.11 -0.13
CA GLY A 157 -6.57 -1.47 0.59
C GLY A 157 -7.34 -2.64 -0.03
N ILE A 158 -7.28 -2.80 -1.36
CA ILE A 158 -7.96 -3.91 -2.08
C ILE A 158 -7.39 -5.27 -1.67
N ILE A 159 -6.09 -5.35 -1.35
CA ILE A 159 -5.42 -6.60 -0.95
C ILE A 159 -5.32 -6.75 0.58
N SER A 160 -6.03 -5.91 1.35
CA SER A 160 -5.98 -5.95 2.81
C SER A 160 -6.52 -7.27 3.36
N ILE A 161 -5.90 -7.79 4.42
CA ILE A 161 -6.44 -8.96 5.15
C ILE A 161 -7.78 -8.65 5.84
N HIS A 162 -8.12 -7.37 6.04
CA HIS A 162 -9.32 -6.95 6.76
C HIS A 162 -10.48 -6.68 5.78
N PRO A 163 -11.60 -7.43 5.84
CA PRO A 163 -12.72 -7.27 4.91
C PRO A 163 -13.30 -5.85 4.89
N VAL A 164 -13.33 -5.17 6.04
CA VAL A 164 -13.83 -3.79 6.14
C VAL A 164 -12.98 -2.79 5.34
N VAL A 165 -11.65 -2.99 5.34
CA VAL A 165 -10.70 -2.16 4.59
C VAL A 165 -10.84 -2.47 3.09
N ARG A 166 -10.89 -3.75 2.70
CA ARG A 166 -11.15 -4.17 1.32
C ARG A 166 -12.43 -3.57 0.77
N ASN A 167 -13.53 -3.65 1.53
CA ASN A 167 -14.82 -3.12 1.11
C ASN A 167 -14.76 -1.62 0.80
N LEU A 168 -14.16 -0.83 1.70
CA LEU A 168 -14.03 0.62 1.50
C LEU A 168 -13.08 0.95 0.34
N ALA A 169 -12.02 0.19 0.17
CA ALA A 169 -11.10 0.35 -0.96
C ALA A 169 -11.81 0.06 -2.30
N VAL A 170 -12.64 -0.98 -2.38
CA VAL A 170 -13.46 -1.29 -3.56
C VAL A 170 -14.44 -0.17 -3.87
N LEU A 171 -15.10 0.38 -2.86
CA LEU A 171 -15.98 1.54 -3.02
C LEU A 171 -15.22 2.76 -3.54
N CYS A 172 -14.04 3.06 -2.98
CA CYS A 172 -13.19 4.16 -3.46
C CYS A 172 -12.73 3.94 -4.89
N LEU A 173 -12.25 2.73 -5.22
CA LEU A 173 -11.80 2.35 -6.56
C LEU A 173 -12.93 2.51 -7.59
N GLY A 174 -14.14 2.09 -7.21
CA GLY A 174 -15.36 2.27 -8.00
C GLY A 174 -15.60 3.74 -8.33
N CYS A 175 -15.60 4.61 -7.31
CA CYS A 175 -15.77 6.06 -7.50
C CYS A 175 -14.63 6.69 -8.30
N CYS A 176 -13.36 6.27 -8.12
CA CYS A 176 -12.25 6.75 -8.95
C CYS A 176 -12.46 6.40 -10.42
N GLY A 177 -13.03 5.22 -10.73
CA GLY A 177 -13.40 4.86 -12.09
C GLY A 177 -14.42 5.81 -12.70
N LEU A 178 -15.41 6.28 -11.93
CA LEU A 178 -16.39 7.26 -12.43
C LEU A 178 -15.77 8.61 -12.81
N GLN A 179 -14.59 8.95 -12.27
CA GLN A 179 -13.91 10.21 -12.55
C GLN A 179 -13.07 10.17 -13.84
N ASN A 180 -12.67 8.99 -14.32
CA ASN A 180 -11.80 8.88 -15.49
C ASN A 180 -12.01 7.54 -16.22
N GLN A 181 -12.43 7.60 -17.48
CA GLN A 181 -12.74 6.41 -18.27
C GLN A 181 -11.52 5.48 -18.47
N ASP A 182 -10.32 6.02 -18.68
CA ASP A 182 -9.12 5.19 -18.84
C ASP A 182 -8.72 4.53 -17.53
N PHE A 183 -8.92 5.23 -16.40
CA PHE A 183 -8.76 4.64 -15.08
C PHE A 183 -9.77 3.50 -14.85
N ALA A 184 -11.04 3.71 -15.20
CA ALA A 184 -12.09 2.69 -15.13
C ALA A 184 -11.68 1.47 -15.95
N ARG A 185 -11.30 1.65 -17.22
CA ARG A 185 -10.83 0.58 -18.11
C ARG A 185 -9.69 -0.24 -17.51
N LYS A 186 -8.69 0.46 -16.96
CA LYS A 186 -7.50 -0.18 -16.36
C LYS A 186 -7.85 -1.06 -15.16
N HIS A 187 -8.81 -0.63 -14.33
CA HIS A 187 -9.14 -1.33 -13.07
C HIS A 187 -10.45 -2.13 -13.13
N PHE A 188 -11.15 -2.15 -14.26
CA PHE A 188 -12.41 -2.87 -14.43
C PHE A 188 -12.24 -4.37 -14.17
N VAL A 189 -11.16 -4.97 -14.70
CA VAL A 189 -10.84 -6.38 -14.48
C VAL A 189 -10.61 -6.69 -13.00
N LEU A 190 -10.01 -5.75 -12.24
CA LEU A 190 -9.82 -5.91 -10.81
C LEU A 190 -11.17 -5.98 -10.06
N LEU A 191 -12.14 -5.14 -10.44
CA LEU A 191 -13.50 -5.21 -9.88
C LEU A 191 -14.18 -6.54 -10.20
N LEU A 192 -13.99 -7.07 -11.42
CA LEU A 192 -14.52 -8.39 -11.79
C LEU A 192 -13.86 -9.53 -11.00
N GLN A 193 -12.57 -9.43 -10.68
CA GLN A 193 -11.89 -10.39 -9.81
C GLN A 193 -12.45 -10.35 -8.39
N VAL A 194 -12.63 -9.15 -7.82
CA VAL A 194 -13.27 -8.96 -6.51
C VAL A 194 -14.66 -9.60 -6.48
N LEU A 195 -15.44 -9.43 -7.56
CA LEU A 195 -16.77 -10.04 -7.69
C LEU A 195 -16.74 -11.58 -7.66
N GLN A 196 -15.67 -12.21 -8.10
CA GLN A 196 -15.56 -13.67 -8.10
C GLN A 196 -15.14 -14.22 -6.72
N ILE A 197 -14.15 -13.59 -6.08
CA ILE A 197 -13.38 -14.21 -5.00
C ILE A 197 -13.66 -13.68 -3.59
N ASP A 198 -14.30 -12.52 -3.44
CA ASP A 198 -14.41 -11.84 -2.14
C ASP A 198 -15.66 -12.24 -1.34
N ASP A 199 -15.83 -11.71 -0.12
CA ASP A 199 -17.03 -11.95 0.68
C ASP A 199 -18.24 -11.22 0.07
N VAL A 200 -19.45 -11.74 0.32
CA VAL A 200 -20.71 -11.24 -0.27
C VAL A 200 -20.88 -9.72 -0.15
N THR A 201 -20.51 -9.14 1.00
CA THR A 201 -20.60 -7.66 1.19
C THR A 201 -19.70 -6.89 0.22
N ILE A 202 -18.49 -7.38 -0.03
CA ILE A 202 -17.52 -6.76 -0.94
C ILE A 202 -17.93 -7.02 -2.40
N LYS A 203 -18.44 -8.22 -2.71
CA LYS A 203 -19.04 -8.54 -4.01
C LYS A 203 -20.17 -7.57 -4.38
N ILE A 204 -21.05 -7.25 -3.43
CA ILE A 204 -22.11 -6.25 -3.63
C ILE A 204 -21.52 -4.86 -3.95
N SER A 205 -20.47 -4.44 -3.24
CA SER A 205 -19.79 -3.17 -3.51
C SER A 205 -19.13 -3.16 -4.90
N ALA A 206 -18.51 -4.27 -5.30
CA ALA A 206 -17.92 -4.43 -6.63
C ALA A 206 -18.99 -4.39 -7.74
N LEU A 207 -20.13 -5.06 -7.55
CA LEU A 207 -21.27 -4.99 -8.48
C LEU A 207 -21.75 -3.56 -8.68
N LYS A 208 -21.95 -2.82 -7.59
CA LYS A 208 -22.35 -1.40 -7.66
C LYS A 208 -21.33 -0.59 -8.48
N ALA A 209 -20.04 -0.73 -8.16
CA ALA A 209 -18.98 -0.04 -8.89
C ALA A 209 -18.96 -0.39 -10.40
N ILE A 210 -19.10 -1.68 -10.73
CA ILE A 210 -19.16 -2.16 -12.11
C ILE A 210 -20.34 -1.54 -12.85
N PHE A 211 -21.54 -1.63 -12.28
CA PHE A 211 -22.75 -1.10 -12.92
C PHE A 211 -22.75 0.42 -13.01
N ASP A 212 -22.27 1.13 -11.99
CA ASP A 212 -22.14 2.58 -12.05
C ASP A 212 -21.20 3.00 -13.20
N GLN A 213 -20.08 2.31 -13.39
CA GLN A 213 -19.14 2.58 -14.49
C GLN A 213 -19.71 2.23 -15.87
N LEU A 214 -20.41 1.09 -16.00
CA LEU A 214 -21.10 0.71 -17.23
C LEU A 214 -22.22 1.69 -17.58
N MET A 215 -22.95 2.18 -16.59
CA MET A 215 -24.00 3.20 -16.78
C MET A 215 -23.41 4.56 -17.16
N THR A 216 -22.21 4.88 -16.67
CA THR A 216 -21.55 6.18 -16.93
C THR A 216 -20.88 6.21 -18.31
N PHE A 217 -20.18 5.15 -18.70
CA PHE A 217 -19.36 5.14 -19.92
C PHE A 217 -19.89 4.21 -21.02
N GLY A 218 -20.93 3.42 -20.75
CA GLY A 218 -21.38 2.34 -21.62
C GLY A 218 -20.50 1.09 -21.52
N ILE A 219 -20.83 0.07 -22.32
CA ILE A 219 -20.11 -1.22 -22.31
C ILE A 219 -18.88 -1.18 -23.24
N GLU A 220 -18.95 -0.39 -24.31
CA GLU A 220 -17.90 -0.31 -25.35
C GLU A 220 -16.50 -0.06 -24.80
N PRO A 221 -16.29 0.88 -23.86
CA PRO A 221 -14.96 1.14 -23.31
C PRO A 221 -14.30 -0.05 -22.64
N PHE A 222 -15.08 -1.01 -22.13
CA PHE A 222 -14.60 -2.15 -21.35
C PHE A 222 -14.42 -3.41 -22.19
N LYS A 223 -14.67 -3.32 -23.51
CA LYS A 223 -14.32 -4.38 -24.46
C LYS A 223 -12.81 -4.34 -24.70
N THR A 224 -12.04 -5.18 -24.02
CA THR A 224 -10.61 -5.35 -24.30
C THR A 224 -10.40 -5.98 -25.69
N LYS A 225 -9.60 -5.33 -26.55
CA LYS A 225 -8.92 -6.00 -27.68
C LYS A 225 -8.06 -7.12 -27.11
N LYS A 226 -8.11 -8.32 -27.69
CA LYS A 226 -7.16 -9.38 -27.34
C LYS A 226 -5.75 -8.83 -27.47
N ILE A 227 -5.00 -8.80 -26.37
CA ILE A 227 -3.55 -8.69 -26.43
C ILE A 227 -3.10 -9.98 -27.11
N LYS A 228 -2.62 -9.88 -28.35
CA LYS A 228 -1.92 -10.98 -29.01
C LYS A 228 -0.76 -11.38 -28.08
N THR A 229 -0.91 -12.51 -27.42
CA THR A 229 0.19 -13.18 -26.72
C THR A 229 1.37 -13.27 -27.68
N LEU A 230 2.48 -12.67 -27.27
CA LEU A 230 3.80 -12.89 -27.85
C LEU A 230 4.04 -14.41 -27.87
N HIS A 231 3.92 -15.01 -29.05
CA HIS A 231 4.67 -16.20 -29.38
C HIS A 231 5.30 -15.97 -30.74
N CYS A 232 6.63 -15.93 -30.75
CA CYS A 232 7.42 -16.19 -31.96
C CYS A 232 6.93 -17.49 -32.58
N GLU A 233 6.51 -17.44 -33.84
CA GLU A 233 7.14 -18.14 -34.95
C GLU A 233 6.46 -17.67 -36.25
N GLY A 234 7.28 -17.39 -37.27
CA GLY A 234 6.86 -16.70 -38.48
C GLY A 234 5.93 -17.53 -39.37
N THR A 235 5.17 -16.84 -40.22
CA THR A 235 5.06 -17.07 -41.67
C THR A 235 4.24 -15.91 -42.25
N GLU A 236 4.80 -15.23 -43.25
CA GLU A 236 4.10 -14.21 -44.05
C GLU A 236 2.98 -14.84 -44.86
N ILE A 237 1.74 -14.35 -44.77
CA ILE A 237 0.81 -14.29 -45.91
C ILE A 237 -0.08 -13.05 -45.76
N ASN A 238 -0.09 -12.24 -46.82
CA ASN A 238 -0.83 -11.01 -47.03
C ASN A 238 -2.18 -11.34 -47.71
N SER A 239 -3.31 -10.80 -47.25
CA SER A 239 -4.43 -10.35 -48.11
C SER A 239 -5.62 -9.80 -47.30
N ASP A 240 -6.20 -8.75 -47.87
CA ASP A 240 -7.31 -7.90 -47.43
C ASP A 240 -8.54 -8.64 -46.88
N ASP A 241 -8.91 -8.35 -45.62
CA ASP A 241 -10.27 -8.54 -45.05
C ASP A 241 -10.42 -7.74 -43.72
N GLU A 242 -10.30 -6.41 -43.79
CA GLU A 242 -10.30 -5.53 -42.61
C GLU A 242 -11.68 -5.00 -42.18
N GLN A 243 -12.78 -5.43 -42.82
CA GLN A 243 -14.11 -4.86 -42.57
C GLN A 243 -15.14 -5.84 -41.96
N GLU A 244 -15.09 -7.15 -42.25
CA GLU A 244 -15.97 -8.15 -41.60
C GLU A 244 -15.41 -8.72 -40.28
N SER A 245 -14.11 -8.56 -40.03
CA SER A 245 -13.43 -9.11 -38.84
C SER A 245 -13.67 -8.29 -37.56
N LYS A 246 -14.00 -6.99 -37.68
CA LYS A 246 -14.26 -6.10 -36.53
C LYS A 246 -15.59 -6.39 -35.82
N GLU A 247 -16.67 -6.60 -36.56
CA GLU A 247 -18.00 -6.85 -35.96
C GLU A 247 -18.06 -8.19 -35.22
N VAL A 248 -17.42 -9.24 -35.75
CA VAL A 248 -17.42 -10.57 -35.11
C VAL A 248 -16.63 -10.56 -33.80
N GLU A 249 -15.51 -9.83 -33.75
CA GLU A 249 -14.64 -9.76 -32.57
C GLU A 249 -15.22 -8.86 -31.46
N GLU A 250 -15.94 -7.78 -31.82
CA GLU A 250 -16.66 -6.89 -30.90
C GLU A 250 -17.75 -7.59 -30.09
N THR A 251 -18.39 -8.63 -30.66
CA THR A 251 -19.42 -9.41 -29.95
C THR A 251 -18.85 -10.34 -28.89
N ALA A 252 -17.59 -10.77 -29.00
CA ALA A 252 -16.99 -11.77 -28.11
C ALA A 252 -16.63 -11.23 -26.72
N THR A 253 -16.28 -9.95 -26.59
CA THR A 253 -15.81 -9.39 -25.31
C THR A 253 -16.93 -8.83 -24.44
N ALA A 254 -17.94 -8.18 -25.04
CA ALA A 254 -19.19 -7.92 -24.31
C ALA A 254 -19.83 -9.22 -23.85
N LYS A 255 -19.74 -10.28 -24.66
CA LYS A 255 -20.12 -11.63 -24.23
C LYS A 255 -19.34 -12.09 -23.00
N ASN A 256 -18.07 -11.78 -22.83
CA ASN A 256 -17.31 -12.21 -21.63
C ASN A 256 -17.74 -11.49 -20.33
N VAL A 257 -17.97 -10.18 -20.37
CA VAL A 257 -18.47 -9.44 -19.19
C VAL A 257 -19.90 -9.87 -18.87
N LEU A 258 -20.77 -9.95 -19.89
CA LEU A 258 -22.15 -10.42 -19.72
C LEU A 258 -22.20 -11.87 -19.29
N LYS A 259 -21.30 -12.73 -19.79
CA LYS A 259 -21.18 -14.13 -19.37
C LYS A 259 -20.73 -14.23 -17.93
N LEU A 260 -19.74 -13.42 -17.51
CA LEU A 260 -19.33 -13.41 -16.10
C LEU A 260 -20.45 -12.93 -15.18
N LEU A 261 -21.18 -11.90 -15.55
CA LEU A 261 -22.34 -11.42 -14.79
C LEU A 261 -23.49 -12.46 -14.79
N SER A 262 -23.71 -13.15 -15.90
CA SER A 262 -24.69 -14.24 -16.01
C SER A 262 -24.29 -15.44 -15.14
N ASP A 263 -23.03 -15.86 -15.20
CA ASP A 263 -22.50 -16.97 -14.39
C ASP A 263 -22.55 -16.63 -12.90
N PHE A 264 -22.32 -15.36 -12.55
CA PHE A 264 -22.52 -14.87 -11.18
C PHE A 264 -23.98 -15.00 -10.75
N LEU A 265 -24.94 -14.57 -11.59
CA LEU A 265 -26.38 -14.69 -11.31
C LEU A 265 -26.83 -16.15 -11.19
N ASP A 266 -26.31 -17.03 -12.06
CA ASP A 266 -26.62 -18.48 -12.02
C ASP A 266 -26.08 -19.15 -10.74
N SER A 267 -25.06 -18.57 -10.10
CA SER A 267 -24.49 -19.06 -8.85
C SER A 267 -25.19 -18.56 -7.59
N GLU A 268 -26.05 -17.53 -7.69
CA GLU A 268 -26.82 -16.98 -6.58
C GLU A 268 -28.13 -17.77 -6.41
N VAL A 269 -28.24 -18.53 -5.31
CA VAL A 269 -29.42 -19.33 -4.92
C VAL A 269 -29.73 -19.11 -3.44
#